data_AF-A0A3E0ELD5-F1
#
_entry.id   AF-A0A3E0ELD5-F1
#
_cell.length_a   1.000
_cell.length_b   1.000
_cell.length_c   1.000
_cell.angle_alpha   90.00
_cell.angle_beta   90.00
_cell.angle_gamma   90.00
#
_symmetry.space_group_name_H-M   'P 1'
#
loop_
_entity.id
_entity.type
_entity.pdbx_description
1 polymer ?
#
loop_
_entity_poly.entity_id
_entity_poly.type
_entity_poly.pdbx_seq_one_letter_code
_entity_poly.pdbx_strand_id
1 'polypeptide(L)'
;MKEQHYKYLAITFFLIIIWILVGLFSSYDNQNSIFSTWSLYFYLGGSMMLGIALTIIVLALRLIFFKKEKFKNNLFYVFCGFLNMIICIIWFVTLLMKMISIDYKLTELGIPSFCLAIIILTDLYFPKSQ
;
A
#
# COMPACT_ATOMS: atom_id res chain seq x y z
N MET A 1 16.25 16.66 3.23
CA MET A 1 15.49 15.90 4.24
C MET A 1 16.49 15.21 5.17
N LYS A 2 16.37 15.35 6.49
CA LYS A 2 17.37 14.83 7.46
C LYS A 2 17.42 13.29 7.41
N GLU A 3 18.61 12.69 7.32
CA GLU A 3 18.83 11.22 7.19
C GLU A 3 17.97 10.36 8.13
N GLN A 4 17.70 10.86 9.33
CA GLN A 4 16.87 10.19 10.33
C GLN A 4 15.45 9.87 9.83
N HIS A 5 14.86 10.73 8.99
CA HIS A 5 13.53 10.51 8.41
C HIS A 5 13.50 9.33 7.43
N TYR A 6 14.53 9.17 6.60
CA TYR A 6 14.66 8.00 5.72
C TYR A 6 14.85 6.71 6.52
N LYS A 7 15.61 6.77 7.62
CA LYS A 7 15.80 5.63 8.51
C LYS A 7 14.48 5.17 9.15
N TYR A 8 13.68 6.09 9.68
CA TYR A 8 12.36 5.75 10.23
C TYR A 8 11.41 5.23 9.16
N LEU A 9 11.42 5.82 7.98
CA LEU A 9 10.61 5.37 6.85
C LEU A 9 10.98 3.93 6.45
N ALA A 10 12.27 3.62 6.33
CA ALA A 10 12.75 2.27 6.05
C ALA A 10 12.33 1.25 7.14
N ILE A 11 12.40 1.64 8.43
CA ILE A 11 11.96 0.80 9.54
C ILE A 11 10.45 0.55 9.48
N THR A 12 9.63 1.59 9.27
CA THR A 12 8.17 1.43 9.14
C THR A 12 7.82 0.55 7.94
N PHE A 13 8.53 0.72 6.82
CA PHE A 13 8.38 -0.15 5.66
C PHE A 13 8.70 -1.61 5.96
N PHE A 14 9.82 -1.86 6.63
CA PHE A 14 10.22 -3.20 7.02
C PHE A 14 9.18 -3.85 7.94
N LEU A 15 8.64 -3.11 8.91
CA LEU A 15 7.60 -3.59 9.82
C LEU A 15 6.27 -3.91 9.09
N ILE A 16 5.86 -3.09 8.12
CA ILE A 16 4.67 -3.35 7.30
C ILE A 16 4.87 -4.59 6.44
N ILE A 17 6.05 -4.75 5.85
CA ILE A 17 6.37 -5.95 5.06
C ILE A 17 6.29 -7.18 5.95
N ILE A 18 6.86 -7.15 7.15
CA ILE A 18 6.74 -8.25 8.12
C ILE A 18 5.27 -8.50 8.47
N TRP A 19 4.50 -7.46 8.80
CA TRP A 19 3.09 -7.58 9.13
C TRP A 19 2.30 -8.29 8.03
N ILE A 20 2.49 -7.85 6.79
CA ILE A 20 1.76 -8.43 5.66
C ILE A 20 2.26 -9.85 5.41
N LEU A 21 3.56 -10.13 5.44
CA LEU A 21 4.11 -11.48 5.24
C LEU A 21 3.65 -12.44 6.33
N VAL A 22 3.65 -12.04 7.60
CA VAL A 22 3.14 -12.87 8.71
C VAL A 22 1.65 -13.14 8.53
N GLY A 23 0.86 -12.13 8.19
CA GLY A 23 -0.56 -12.30 7.86
C GLY A 23 -0.77 -13.23 6.65
N LEU A 24 0.10 -13.12 5.64
CA LEU A 24 0.10 -13.99 4.47
C LEU A 24 0.41 -15.41 4.91
N PHE A 25 1.61 -15.72 5.39
CA PHE A 25 2.07 -17.07 5.75
C PHE A 25 1.20 -17.76 6.81
N SER A 26 0.69 -17.04 7.82
CA SER A 26 -0.27 -17.61 8.78
C SER A 26 -1.57 -18.09 8.13
N SER A 27 -1.96 -17.49 7.00
CA SER A 27 -3.09 -17.96 6.19
C SER A 27 -2.76 -19.25 5.42
N TYR A 28 -1.48 -19.56 5.16
CA TYR A 28 -1.08 -20.76 4.39
C TYR A 28 -0.90 -22.00 5.26
N ASP A 29 -0.40 -21.86 6.49
CA ASP A 29 -0.18 -23.00 7.37
C ASP A 29 -1.50 -23.69 7.76
N ASN A 30 -2.62 -22.98 7.65
CA ASN A 30 -3.96 -23.44 8.03
C ASN A 30 -4.87 -23.76 6.82
N GLN A 31 -4.31 -24.39 5.77
CA GLN A 31 -4.96 -24.70 4.49
C GLN A 31 -6.33 -25.43 4.56
N ASN A 32 -6.71 -26.02 5.71
CA ASN A 32 -7.97 -26.75 5.88
C ASN A 32 -9.06 -26.01 6.67
N SER A 33 -8.89 -24.73 6.99
CA SER A 33 -9.87 -24.01 7.81
C SER A 33 -10.39 -22.74 7.14
N ILE A 34 -11.70 -22.49 7.30
CA ILE A 34 -12.39 -21.23 6.95
C ILE A 34 -11.64 -20.00 7.49
N PHE A 35 -10.89 -20.16 8.58
CA PHE A 35 -10.04 -19.14 9.18
C PHE A 35 -8.93 -18.62 8.26
N SER A 36 -8.38 -19.44 7.36
CA SER A 36 -7.31 -19.04 6.41
C SER A 36 -7.77 -17.99 5.39
N THR A 37 -9.00 -18.14 4.89
CA THR A 37 -9.59 -17.17 3.95
C THR A 37 -9.93 -15.86 4.66
N TRP A 38 -10.39 -15.95 5.91
CA TRP A 38 -10.73 -14.79 6.73
C TRP A 38 -9.50 -13.99 7.18
N SER A 39 -8.40 -14.65 7.53
CA SER A 39 -7.13 -13.98 7.83
C SER A 39 -6.62 -13.23 6.61
N LEU A 40 -6.68 -13.83 5.42
CA LEU A 40 -6.25 -13.17 4.19
C LEU A 40 -7.10 -11.93 3.88
N TYR A 41 -8.42 -11.98 4.08
CA TYR A 41 -9.28 -10.79 3.99
C TYR A 41 -8.90 -9.70 5.01
N PHE A 42 -8.69 -10.06 6.26
CA PHE A 42 -8.39 -9.09 7.31
C PHE A 42 -7.02 -8.44 7.12
N TYR A 43 -5.99 -9.24 6.84
CA TYR A 43 -4.62 -8.75 6.71
C TYR A 43 -4.39 -8.06 5.37
N LEU A 44 -4.71 -8.70 4.24
CA LEU A 44 -4.47 -8.11 2.92
C LEU A 44 -5.54 -7.06 2.59
N GLY A 45 -6.82 -7.39 2.75
CA GLY A 45 -7.92 -6.46 2.49
C GLY A 45 -7.92 -5.27 3.44
N GLY A 46 -7.71 -5.49 4.74
CA GLY A 46 -7.57 -4.41 5.71
C GLY A 46 -6.38 -3.49 5.41
N SER A 47 -5.24 -4.06 5.02
CA SER A 47 -4.07 -3.27 4.60
C SER A 47 -4.36 -2.46 3.34
N MET A 48 -5.04 -3.02 2.34
CA MET A 48 -5.48 -2.30 1.14
C MET A 48 -6.40 -1.13 1.49
N MET A 49 -7.44 -1.37 2.31
CA MET A 49 -8.39 -0.32 2.70
C MET A 49 -7.68 0.82 3.45
N LEU A 50 -6.78 0.49 4.38
CA LEU A 50 -5.98 1.49 5.10
C LEU A 50 -5.04 2.25 4.15
N GLY A 51 -4.35 1.55 3.25
CA GLY A 51 -3.46 2.16 2.27
C GLY A 51 -4.18 3.13 1.33
N ILE A 52 -5.36 2.74 0.84
CA ILE A 52 -6.22 3.58 0.02
C ILE A 52 -6.71 4.79 0.82
N ALA A 53 -7.27 4.57 2.02
CA ALA A 53 -7.84 5.64 2.84
C ALA A 53 -6.78 6.69 3.20
N LEU A 54 -5.60 6.26 3.68
CA LEU A 54 -4.50 7.16 3.99
C LEU A 54 -4.06 7.95 2.76
N THR A 55 -3.99 7.30 1.60
CA THR A 55 -3.57 7.96 0.36
C THR A 55 -4.59 8.99 -0.13
N ILE A 56 -5.88 8.69 -0.04
CA ILE A 56 -6.95 9.64 -0.37
C ILE A 56 -6.88 10.86 0.54
N ILE A 57 -6.72 10.66 1.85
CA ILE A 57 -6.56 11.76 2.82
C ILE A 57 -5.35 12.62 2.46
N VAL A 58 -4.23 11.99 2.13
CA VAL A 58 -3.00 12.65 1.73
C VAL A 58 -3.16 13.46 0.45
N LEU A 59 -3.84 12.91 -0.57
CA LEU A 59 -4.15 13.62 -1.80
C LEU A 59 -5.11 14.80 -1.56
N ALA A 60 -6.11 14.64 -0.68
CA ALA A 60 -7.04 15.70 -0.31
C ALA A 60 -6.31 16.84 0.43
N LEU A 61 -5.46 16.51 1.41
CA LEU A 61 -4.64 17.49 2.12
C LEU A 61 -3.72 18.27 1.17
N ARG A 62 -3.19 17.60 0.14
CA ARG A 62 -2.41 18.25 -0.91
C ARG A 62 -3.22 19.28 -1.69
N LEU A 63 -4.47 18.96 -2.04
CA LEU A 63 -5.35 19.87 -2.78
C LEU A 63 -5.76 21.11 -1.94
N ILE A 64 -5.98 20.92 -0.63
CA ILE A 64 -6.52 21.97 0.24
C ILE A 64 -5.43 22.90 0.79
N PHE A 65 -4.31 22.36 1.28
CA PHE A 65 -3.41 23.13 2.17
C PHE A 65 -2.05 23.51 1.59
N PHE A 66 -1.59 22.89 0.49
CA PHE A 66 -0.18 23.02 0.09
C PHE A 66 0.01 23.40 -1.38
N LYS A 67 0.66 24.55 -1.61
CA LYS A 67 1.31 24.85 -2.91
C LYS A 67 2.24 23.68 -3.27
N LYS A 68 2.11 23.19 -4.51
CA LYS A 68 2.57 21.90 -5.07
C LYS A 68 3.95 21.38 -4.62
N GLU A 69 4.91 22.24 -4.28
CA GLU A 69 6.30 21.83 -4.02
C GLU A 69 6.56 21.32 -2.60
N LYS A 70 5.91 21.87 -1.56
CA LYS A 70 6.21 21.48 -0.16
C LYS A 70 5.68 20.08 0.19
N PHE A 71 4.67 19.60 -0.53
CA PHE A 71 4.02 18.32 -0.21
C PHE A 71 4.72 17.10 -0.84
N LYS A 72 5.44 17.27 -1.96
CA LYS A 72 6.20 16.18 -2.60
C LYS A 72 7.32 15.65 -1.70
N ASN A 73 7.89 16.55 -0.90
CA ASN A 73 8.90 16.22 0.12
C ASN A 73 8.30 15.85 1.48
N ASN A 74 6.97 15.71 1.57
CA ASN A 74 6.34 15.24 2.79
C ASN A 74 6.56 13.73 2.91
N LEU A 75 7.24 13.32 3.96
CA LEU A 75 7.51 11.92 4.26
C LEU A 75 6.24 11.07 4.23
N PHE A 76 5.13 11.63 4.67
CA PHE A 76 3.84 10.93 4.69
C PHE A 76 3.27 10.69 3.28
N TYR A 77 3.54 11.60 2.33
CA TYR A 77 3.15 11.47 0.92
C TYR A 77 3.93 10.33 0.25
N VAL A 78 5.26 10.34 0.41
CA VAL A 78 6.15 9.28 -0.09
C VAL A 78 5.78 7.94 0.53
N PHE A 79 5.56 7.91 1.84
CA PHE A 79 5.17 6.72 2.56
C PHE A 79 3.89 6.10 2.00
N CYS A 80 2.84 6.89 1.75
CA CYS A 80 1.57 6.38 1.23
C CYS A 80 1.71 5.76 -0.18
N GLY A 81 2.52 6.36 -1.06
CA GLY A 81 2.77 5.81 -2.39
C GLY A 81 3.48 4.46 -2.35
N PHE A 82 4.55 4.36 -1.57
CA PHE A 82 5.30 3.12 -1.41
C PHE A 82 4.49 2.04 -0.66
N LEU A 83 3.67 2.42 0.33
CA LEU A 83 2.77 1.49 1.03
C LEU A 83 1.82 0.82 0.04
N ASN A 84 1.15 1.59 -0.81
CA ASN A 84 0.25 1.04 -1.82
C ASN A 84 1.01 0.20 -2.86
N MET A 85 2.21 0.61 -3.25
CA MET A 85 3.05 -0.17 -4.16
C MET A 85 3.37 -1.57 -3.59
N ILE A 86 3.77 -1.65 -2.32
CA ILE A 86 4.06 -2.94 -1.65
C ILE A 86 2.81 -3.81 -1.58
N ILE A 87 1.67 -3.23 -1.17
CA ILE A 87 0.40 -3.95 -1.12
C ILE A 87 0.03 -4.50 -2.51
N CYS A 88 0.26 -3.72 -3.57
CA CYS A 88 0.02 -4.16 -4.93
C CYS A 88 0.94 -5.28 -5.37
N ILE A 89 2.23 -5.22 -5.05
CA ILE A 89 3.17 -6.31 -5.35
C ILE A 89 2.69 -7.60 -4.68
N ILE A 90 2.30 -7.52 -3.42
CA ILE A 90 1.81 -8.67 -2.65
C ILE A 90 0.52 -9.21 -3.28
N TRP A 91 -0.42 -8.33 -3.63
CA TRP A 91 -1.63 -8.70 -4.36
C TRP A 91 -1.33 -9.40 -5.69
N PHE A 92 -0.42 -8.86 -6.52
CA PHE A 92 0.02 -9.51 -7.76
C PHE A 92 0.62 -10.89 -7.51
N VAL A 93 1.47 -11.04 -6.50
CA VAL A 93 2.04 -12.34 -6.12
C VAL A 93 0.93 -13.32 -5.73
N THR A 94 -0.06 -12.89 -4.94
CA THR A 94 -1.20 -13.76 -4.57
C THR A 94 -2.07 -14.16 -5.76
N LEU A 95 -2.22 -13.30 -6.77
CA LEU A 95 -2.89 -13.64 -8.04
C LEU A 95 -2.07 -14.64 -8.86
N LEU A 96 -0.76 -14.44 -8.98
CA LEU A 96 0.14 -15.33 -9.72
C LEU A 96 0.21 -16.73 -9.11
N MET A 97 0.20 -16.82 -7.78
CA MET A 97 0.12 -18.07 -7.05
C MET A 97 -1.29 -18.72 -7.11
N LYS A 98 -2.26 -18.10 -7.81
CA LYS A 98 -3.67 -18.52 -7.92
C LYS A 98 -4.37 -18.64 -6.57
N MET A 99 -3.97 -17.83 -5.60
CA MET A 99 -4.52 -17.87 -4.26
C MET A 99 -5.71 -16.96 -4.07
N ILE A 100 -5.79 -15.95 -4.92
CA ILE A 100 -6.95 -15.10 -5.08
C ILE A 100 -7.35 -15.23 -6.55
N SER A 101 -8.63 -15.48 -6.81
CA SER A 101 -9.16 -15.39 -8.17
C SER A 101 -9.29 -13.91 -8.55
N ILE A 102 -9.13 -13.59 -9.83
CA ILE A 102 -9.32 -12.21 -10.29
C ILE A 102 -10.76 -11.72 -10.04
N ASP A 103 -11.74 -12.63 -10.06
CA ASP A 103 -13.16 -12.33 -9.79
C ASP A 103 -13.46 -12.10 -8.30
N TYR A 104 -12.47 -12.20 -7.44
CA TYR A 104 -12.64 -12.04 -6.00
C TYR A 104 -12.82 -10.57 -5.63
N LYS A 105 -13.71 -10.26 -4.68
CA LYS A 105 -13.97 -8.87 -4.23
C LYS A 105 -12.72 -8.14 -3.77
N LEU A 106 -11.71 -8.84 -3.27
CA LEU A 106 -10.44 -8.25 -2.85
C LEU A 106 -9.68 -7.60 -4.03
N THR A 107 -9.86 -8.12 -5.25
CA THR A 107 -9.30 -7.59 -6.49
C THR A 107 -9.81 -6.18 -6.79
N GLU A 108 -11.05 -5.86 -6.39
CA GLU A 108 -11.63 -4.51 -6.51
C GLU A 108 -10.88 -3.48 -5.63
N LEU A 109 -10.17 -3.92 -4.59
CA LEU A 109 -9.31 -3.06 -3.74
C LEU A 109 -7.86 -3.02 -4.23
N GLY A 110 -7.40 -4.09 -4.90
CA GLY A 110 -6.07 -4.14 -5.51
C GLY A 110 -5.89 -3.11 -6.63
N ILE A 111 -6.91 -2.92 -7.47
CA ILE A 111 -6.88 -1.97 -8.60
C ILE A 111 -6.72 -0.51 -8.13
N PRO A 112 -7.54 0.02 -7.20
CA PRO A 112 -7.35 1.36 -6.64
C PRO A 112 -5.98 1.55 -5.99
N SER A 113 -5.51 0.57 -5.21
CA SER A 113 -4.19 0.62 -4.59
C SER A 113 -3.11 0.80 -5.68
N PHE A 114 -3.24 0.09 -6.79
CA PHE A 114 -2.28 0.15 -7.91
C PHE A 114 -2.31 1.50 -8.61
N CYS A 115 -3.51 2.00 -8.93
CA CYS A 115 -3.69 3.33 -9.51
C CYS A 115 -3.11 4.42 -8.62
N LEU A 116 -3.38 4.38 -7.31
CA LEU A 116 -2.89 5.36 -6.35
C LEU A 116 -1.37 5.30 -6.19
N ALA A 117 -0.78 4.10 -6.18
CA ALA A 117 0.68 3.93 -6.19
C ALA A 117 1.31 4.59 -7.42
N ILE A 118 0.77 4.34 -8.63
CA ILE A 118 1.24 4.96 -9.87
C ILE A 118 1.11 6.48 -9.81
N ILE A 119 -0.02 7.01 -9.35
CA ILE A 119 -0.26 8.45 -9.27
C ILE A 119 0.80 9.12 -8.39
N ILE A 120 1.05 8.58 -7.18
CA ILE A 120 2.05 9.15 -6.28
C ILE A 120 3.46 9.01 -6.85
N LEU A 121 3.84 7.83 -7.36
CA LEU A 121 5.18 7.60 -7.91
C LEU A 121 5.44 8.50 -9.11
N THR A 122 4.49 8.62 -10.03
CA THR A 122 4.62 9.50 -11.20
C THR A 122 4.75 10.96 -10.77
N ASP A 123 4.00 11.39 -9.76
CA ASP A 123 4.09 12.76 -9.25
C ASP A 123 5.41 13.07 -8.51
N LEU A 124 6.02 12.05 -7.89
CA LEU A 124 7.35 12.14 -7.27
C LEU A 124 8.48 12.18 -8.32
N TYR A 125 8.42 11.31 -9.34
CA TYR A 125 9.49 11.16 -10.34
C TYR A 125 9.42 12.14 -11.51
N PHE A 126 8.21 12.54 -11.93
CA PHE A 126 7.98 13.53 -12.96
C PHE A 126 7.33 14.77 -12.34
N PRO A 127 8.07 15.54 -11.52
CA PRO A 127 7.53 16.76 -10.98
C PRO A 127 7.22 17.69 -12.15
N LYS A 128 5.92 17.94 -12.42
CA LYS A 128 5.52 19.00 -13.35
C LYS A 128 6.25 20.28 -12.96
N SER A 129 7.18 20.72 -13.80
CA SER A 129 7.82 22.02 -13.76
C SER A 129 6.77 23.07 -14.11
N GLN A 130 6.19 23.68 -13.08
CA GLN A 130 5.39 24.90 -13.19
C GLN A 130 5.68 25.78 -11.99
#